data_AF-A0A970XG84-F1
#
_entry.id   AF-A0A970XG84-F1
#
_cell.length_a   1.000
_cell.length_b   1.000
_cell.length_c   1.000
_cell.angle_alpha   90.00
_cell.angle_beta   90.00
_cell.angle_gamma   90.00
#
_symmetry.space_group_name_H-M   'P 1'
#
loop_
_entity.id
_entity.type
_entity.pdbx_description
1 polymer ?
#
loop_
_entity_poly.entity_id
_entity_poly.type
_entity_poly.pdbx_seq_one_letter_code
_entity_poly.pdbx_strand_id
1 'polypeptide(L)'
;SADYFLNDCRRWFGKVVVDCSGLLVEAFRSRDRGYYDRTANTFRAQAVERGSINDMPGMAGLGVWRSGHIGIYIGADKVIEAGGTRVGVVETPLSSPATGKAWKEWLHLRGVICDCPPGEHEVPEDAFNVNRLLELTSPMMSGDDVRDVQEELMARKYSVGSAGADGVYGPDTAQAVKQFQRDKGLRADGVVGPKTTTALGGLWEDAEAAFAVARLLKLTSPMMSGDDVQAVQEALTAQDYDVGVNGADGVYGPDTAKAVQRFQRDEGLRADGIVGPETTRALGGQWSG
;
A
#
# COMPACT_ATOMS: atom_id res chain seq x y z
N SER A 1 2.01 -16.14 -18.49
CA SER A 1 1.79 -16.69 -19.84
C SER A 1 0.42 -16.25 -20.34
N ALA A 2 0.31 -15.74 -21.56
CA ALA A 2 -0.95 -15.54 -22.29
C ALA A 2 -1.92 -16.74 -22.19
N ASP A 3 -1.37 -17.96 -22.13
CA ASP A 3 -2.13 -19.20 -21.99
C ASP A 3 -2.92 -19.28 -20.68
N TYR A 4 -2.48 -18.60 -19.62
CA TYR A 4 -3.20 -18.53 -18.35
C TYR A 4 -4.59 -17.90 -18.55
N PHE A 5 -4.63 -16.69 -19.10
CA PHE A 5 -5.88 -15.96 -19.32
C PHE A 5 -6.75 -16.65 -20.37
N LEU A 6 -6.15 -17.22 -21.41
CA LEU A 6 -6.88 -17.98 -22.40
C LEU A 6 -7.54 -19.21 -21.80
N ASN A 7 -6.83 -20.04 -21.04
CA ASN A 7 -7.37 -21.29 -20.48
C ASN A 7 -8.45 -21.02 -19.41
N ASP A 8 -8.23 -20.05 -18.53
CA ASP A 8 -9.16 -19.73 -17.45
C ASP A 8 -10.44 -19.03 -17.96
N CYS A 9 -10.31 -18.17 -18.97
CA CYS A 9 -11.44 -17.50 -19.60
C CYS A 9 -12.13 -18.35 -20.68
N ARG A 10 -11.49 -19.42 -21.19
CA ARG A 10 -12.03 -20.25 -22.28
C ARG A 10 -13.44 -20.76 -22.00
N ARG A 11 -13.72 -21.11 -20.73
CA ARG A 11 -15.02 -21.60 -20.27
C ARG A 11 -16.15 -20.59 -20.40
N TRP A 12 -15.81 -19.31 -20.60
CA TRP A 12 -16.72 -18.17 -20.74
C TRP A 12 -16.87 -17.68 -22.18
N PHE A 13 -16.06 -18.17 -23.13
CA PHE A 13 -16.19 -17.75 -24.53
C PHE A 13 -17.59 -18.02 -25.08
N GLY A 14 -18.19 -16.99 -25.69
CA GLY A 14 -19.56 -17.00 -26.20
C GLY A 14 -20.65 -16.98 -25.12
N LYS A 15 -20.31 -16.95 -23.83
CA LYS A 15 -21.27 -16.81 -22.73
C LYS A 15 -21.45 -15.34 -22.34
N VAL A 16 -22.65 -15.03 -21.85
CA VAL A 16 -22.97 -13.73 -21.24
C VAL A 16 -22.46 -13.76 -19.80
N VAL A 17 -21.57 -12.83 -19.46
CA VAL A 17 -21.08 -12.59 -18.09
C VAL A 17 -21.68 -11.30 -17.55
N VAL A 18 -21.70 -11.16 -16.21
CA VAL A 18 -22.44 -10.11 -15.48
C VAL A 18 -22.00 -8.70 -15.90
N ASP A 19 -20.70 -8.48 -16.10
CA ASP A 19 -20.10 -7.33 -16.79
C ASP A 19 -18.60 -7.59 -17.13
N CYS A 20 -17.92 -6.62 -17.76
CA CYS A 20 -16.51 -6.74 -18.16
C CYS A 20 -15.53 -6.86 -16.98
N SER A 21 -15.88 -6.30 -15.83
CA SER A 21 -15.16 -6.41 -14.57
C SER A 21 -15.28 -7.80 -13.96
N GLY A 22 -16.47 -8.40 -13.98
CA GLY A 22 -16.71 -9.75 -13.48
C GLY A 22 -15.93 -10.83 -14.24
N LEU A 23 -15.68 -10.63 -15.54
CA LEU A 23 -14.77 -11.49 -16.32
C LEU A 23 -13.34 -11.42 -15.78
N LEU A 24 -12.87 -10.21 -15.54
CA LEU A 24 -11.54 -9.92 -15.00
C LEU A 24 -11.39 -10.57 -13.62
N VAL A 25 -12.37 -10.36 -12.76
CA VAL A 25 -12.45 -10.88 -11.40
C VAL A 25 -12.44 -12.41 -11.38
N GLU A 26 -13.18 -13.06 -12.27
CA GLU A 26 -13.18 -14.53 -12.37
C GLU A 26 -11.87 -15.11 -12.91
N ALA A 27 -11.17 -14.39 -13.80
CA ALA A 27 -9.82 -14.77 -14.24
C ALA A 27 -8.78 -14.59 -13.13
N PHE A 28 -9.03 -13.70 -12.17
CA PHE A 28 -8.13 -13.47 -11.03
C PHE A 28 -8.46 -14.33 -9.80
N ARG A 29 -9.74 -14.68 -9.59
CA ARG A 29 -10.19 -15.57 -8.49
C ARG A 29 -9.61 -16.98 -8.52
N SER A 30 -9.20 -17.46 -9.69
CA SER A 30 -8.52 -18.76 -9.82
C SER A 30 -7.16 -18.78 -9.10
N ARG A 31 -6.55 -17.61 -8.90
CA ARG A 31 -5.24 -17.42 -8.26
C ARG A 31 -5.32 -16.72 -6.90
N ASP A 32 -6.23 -15.77 -6.75
CA ASP A 32 -6.52 -15.08 -5.48
C ASP A 32 -8.02 -15.19 -5.15
N ARG A 33 -8.36 -16.10 -4.23
CA ARG A 33 -9.75 -16.35 -3.81
C ARG A 33 -10.41 -15.14 -3.13
N GLY A 34 -9.64 -14.14 -2.69
CA GLY A 34 -10.11 -12.88 -2.09
C GLY A 34 -10.44 -11.78 -3.10
N TYR A 35 -10.17 -11.98 -4.40
CA TYR A 35 -10.38 -10.97 -5.43
C TYR A 35 -11.89 -10.68 -5.63
N TYR A 36 -12.32 -9.48 -5.23
CA TYR A 36 -13.71 -9.05 -5.27
C TYR A 36 -14.02 -8.13 -6.45
N ASP A 37 -15.30 -8.05 -6.78
CA ASP A 37 -15.81 -7.32 -7.94
C ASP A 37 -15.66 -5.80 -7.82
N ARG A 38 -15.24 -5.13 -8.89
CA ARG A 38 -14.93 -3.70 -8.95
C ARG A 38 -15.28 -3.17 -10.33
N THR A 39 -15.69 -1.91 -10.48
CA THR A 39 -15.98 -1.37 -11.82
C THR A 39 -14.73 -1.23 -12.68
N ALA A 40 -14.88 -1.21 -14.01
CA ALA A 40 -13.76 -0.91 -14.94
C ALA A 40 -13.02 0.40 -14.58
N ASN A 41 -13.72 1.42 -14.12
CA ASN A 41 -13.11 2.69 -13.71
C ASN A 41 -12.35 2.57 -12.38
N THR A 42 -12.84 1.72 -11.47
CA THR A 42 -12.16 1.39 -10.22
C THR A 42 -10.84 0.66 -10.49
N PHE A 43 -10.83 -0.30 -11.44
CA PHE A 43 -9.59 -0.96 -11.88
C PHE A 43 -8.57 0.02 -12.44
N ARG A 44 -9.00 0.97 -13.27
CA ARG A 44 -8.12 2.05 -13.77
C ARG A 44 -7.54 2.91 -12.64
N ALA A 45 -8.38 3.29 -11.68
CA ALA A 45 -7.95 4.16 -10.57
C ALA A 45 -6.90 3.48 -9.68
N GLN A 46 -6.93 2.15 -9.59
CA GLN A 46 -6.07 1.33 -8.73
C GLN A 46 -4.95 0.61 -9.49
N ALA A 47 -4.76 0.90 -10.78
CA ALA A 47 -3.65 0.39 -11.55
C ALA A 47 -2.33 0.91 -10.95
N VAL A 48 -1.36 0.01 -10.76
CA VAL A 48 -0.03 0.35 -10.21
C VAL A 48 0.78 1.16 -11.23
N GLU A 49 0.54 0.89 -12.51
CA GLU A 49 1.08 1.65 -13.63
C GLU A 49 0.01 1.76 -14.72
N ARG A 50 0.04 2.86 -15.48
CA ARG A 50 -0.84 3.04 -16.64
C ARG A 50 -0.23 4.01 -17.63
N GLY A 51 -0.58 3.84 -18.89
CA GLY A 51 -0.14 4.72 -19.96
C GLY A 51 -1.12 4.75 -21.13
N SER A 52 -0.81 5.59 -22.10
CA SER A 52 -1.53 5.65 -23.37
C SER A 52 -1.44 4.30 -24.09
N ILE A 53 -2.54 3.84 -24.68
CA ILE A 53 -2.58 2.55 -25.39
C ILE A 53 -1.55 2.46 -26.53
N ASN A 54 -1.13 3.60 -27.09
CA ASN A 54 -0.13 3.64 -28.16
C ASN A 54 1.29 3.32 -27.67
N ASP A 55 1.53 3.50 -26.36
CA ASP A 55 2.81 3.29 -25.71
C ASP A 55 2.80 2.00 -24.87
N MET A 56 1.83 1.11 -25.15
CA MET A 56 1.65 -0.12 -24.39
C MET A 56 2.85 -1.06 -24.61
N PRO A 57 3.45 -1.61 -23.53
CA PRO A 57 4.67 -2.41 -23.63
C PRO A 57 4.47 -3.80 -24.25
N GLY A 58 3.30 -4.09 -24.84
CA GLY A 58 3.03 -5.35 -25.54
C GLY A 58 3.09 -6.60 -24.68
N MET A 59 2.98 -6.45 -23.35
CA MET A 59 3.11 -7.58 -22.41
C MET A 59 1.77 -8.23 -22.13
N ALA A 60 1.66 -9.54 -22.37
CA ALA A 60 0.48 -10.33 -22.00
C ALA A 60 0.23 -10.21 -20.50
N GLY A 61 -1.03 -10.01 -20.09
CA GLY A 61 -1.46 -9.76 -18.72
C GLY A 61 -1.88 -8.32 -18.45
N LEU A 62 -1.49 -7.36 -19.28
CA LEU A 62 -1.93 -5.98 -19.09
C LEU A 62 -3.44 -5.83 -19.24
N GLY A 63 -4.05 -4.99 -18.41
CA GLY A 63 -5.39 -4.51 -18.63
C GLY A 63 -5.41 -3.52 -19.78
N VAL A 64 -6.43 -3.59 -20.64
CA VAL A 64 -6.72 -2.54 -21.63
C VAL A 64 -8.02 -1.87 -21.24
N TRP A 65 -8.03 -0.54 -21.26
CA TRP A 65 -9.10 0.23 -20.64
C TRP A 65 -9.57 1.38 -21.51
N ARG A 66 -10.87 1.69 -21.37
CA ARG A 66 -11.50 2.96 -21.72
C ARG A 66 -12.66 3.21 -20.76
N SER A 67 -13.22 4.42 -20.74
CA SER A 67 -14.33 4.75 -19.86
C SER A 67 -15.46 3.71 -19.91
N GLY A 68 -15.69 3.05 -18.76
CA GLY A 68 -16.72 2.03 -18.58
C GLY A 68 -16.45 0.66 -19.21
N HIS A 69 -15.24 0.37 -19.70
CA HIS A 69 -14.92 -0.93 -20.31
C HIS A 69 -13.46 -1.35 -20.08
N ILE A 70 -13.25 -2.63 -19.78
CA ILE A 70 -11.93 -3.20 -19.55
C ILE A 70 -11.80 -4.57 -20.24
N GLY A 71 -10.59 -4.90 -20.68
CA GLY A 71 -10.22 -6.21 -21.21
C GLY A 71 -8.82 -6.59 -20.74
N ILE A 72 -8.40 -7.80 -21.08
CA ILE A 72 -7.06 -8.32 -20.76
C ILE A 72 -6.31 -8.54 -22.06
N TYR A 73 -5.17 -7.87 -22.22
CA TYR A 73 -4.25 -8.10 -23.31
C TYR A 73 -3.53 -9.43 -23.11
N ILE A 74 -3.52 -10.28 -24.13
CA ILE A 74 -2.95 -11.63 -24.06
C ILE A 74 -1.74 -11.79 -24.97
N GLY A 75 -1.08 -10.69 -25.36
CA GLY A 75 0.03 -10.73 -26.30
C GLY A 75 -0.43 -10.80 -27.75
N ALA A 76 0.53 -10.67 -28.67
CA ALA A 76 0.32 -10.78 -30.12
C ALA A 76 -0.87 -9.94 -30.64
N ASP A 77 -1.02 -8.72 -30.10
CA ASP A 77 -2.09 -7.78 -30.45
C ASP A 77 -3.51 -8.29 -30.24
N LYS A 78 -3.70 -9.16 -29.25
CA LYS A 78 -5.00 -9.76 -28.91
C LYS A 78 -5.45 -9.39 -27.50
N VAL A 79 -6.77 -9.32 -27.34
CA VAL A 79 -7.45 -8.96 -26.10
C VAL A 79 -8.59 -9.93 -25.84
N ILE A 80 -8.75 -10.34 -24.58
CA ILE A 80 -9.97 -10.98 -24.09
C ILE A 80 -10.86 -9.90 -23.47
N GLU A 81 -12.10 -9.76 -23.95
CA GLU A 81 -13.06 -8.78 -23.44
C GLU A 81 -14.49 -9.34 -23.39
N ALA A 82 -15.32 -8.74 -22.52
CA ALA A 82 -16.77 -8.97 -22.55
C ALA A 82 -17.44 -7.98 -23.52
N GLY A 83 -17.73 -8.40 -24.76
CA GLY A 83 -18.29 -7.56 -25.83
C GLY A 83 -19.74 -7.09 -25.66
N GLY A 84 -20.30 -7.18 -24.45
CA GLY A 84 -21.69 -6.89 -24.13
C GLY A 84 -22.64 -8.09 -24.29
N THR A 85 -23.91 -7.94 -23.90
CA THR A 85 -24.89 -9.04 -23.79
C THR A 85 -25.19 -9.77 -25.10
N ARG A 86 -24.91 -9.15 -26.25
CA ARG A 86 -25.11 -9.75 -27.58
C ARG A 86 -23.91 -10.55 -28.09
N VAL A 87 -22.72 -10.29 -27.57
CA VAL A 87 -21.46 -10.87 -28.07
C VAL A 87 -20.84 -11.84 -27.07
N GLY A 88 -21.04 -11.59 -25.77
CA GLY A 88 -20.44 -12.38 -24.71
C GLY A 88 -18.94 -12.15 -24.60
N VAL A 89 -18.23 -13.09 -23.96
CA VAL A 89 -16.76 -13.04 -23.86
C VAL A 89 -16.14 -13.52 -25.16
N VAL A 90 -15.20 -12.74 -25.69
CA VAL A 90 -14.55 -13.00 -26.98
C VAL A 90 -13.08 -12.60 -26.95
N GLU A 91 -12.31 -13.21 -27.85
CA GLU A 91 -10.97 -12.75 -28.23
C GLU A 91 -11.09 -11.79 -29.42
N THR A 92 -10.48 -10.61 -29.32
CA THR A 92 -10.47 -9.59 -30.37
C THR A 92 -9.07 -9.08 -30.63
N PRO A 93 -8.79 -8.54 -31.84
CA PRO A 93 -7.61 -7.73 -32.04
C PRO A 93 -7.66 -6.49 -31.13
N LEU A 94 -6.51 -6.09 -30.56
CA LEU A 94 -6.37 -4.84 -29.80
C LEU A 94 -6.92 -3.63 -30.58
N SER A 95 -6.70 -3.62 -31.89
CA SER A 95 -7.15 -2.56 -32.80
C SER A 95 -8.64 -2.61 -33.15
N SER A 96 -9.32 -3.73 -32.93
CA SER A 96 -10.72 -3.93 -33.33
C SER A 96 -11.56 -4.58 -32.22
N PRO A 97 -11.86 -3.84 -31.13
CA PRO A 97 -12.59 -4.38 -30.00
C PRO A 97 -14.03 -4.77 -30.38
N ALA A 98 -14.59 -5.77 -29.70
CA ALA A 98 -15.92 -6.33 -29.96
C ALA A 98 -17.04 -5.30 -29.84
N THR A 99 -16.79 -4.29 -29.02
CA THR A 99 -17.68 -3.16 -28.75
C THR A 99 -17.56 -2.03 -29.79
N GLY A 100 -16.64 -2.14 -30.75
CA GLY A 100 -16.43 -1.18 -31.85
C GLY A 100 -15.78 0.15 -31.47
N LYS A 101 -15.42 0.36 -30.19
CA LYS A 101 -14.74 1.59 -29.74
C LYS A 101 -13.28 1.28 -29.38
N ALA A 102 -12.37 2.17 -29.71
CA ALA A 102 -10.95 1.97 -29.39
C ALA A 102 -10.67 2.01 -27.88
N TRP A 103 -9.68 1.24 -27.44
CA TRP A 103 -9.05 1.36 -26.12
C TRP A 103 -8.32 2.69 -25.99
N LYS A 104 -8.11 3.15 -24.76
CA LYS A 104 -7.47 4.45 -24.47
C LYS A 104 -6.18 4.30 -23.68
N GLU A 105 -6.18 3.40 -22.72
CA GLU A 105 -5.06 3.21 -21.82
C GLU A 105 -4.76 1.73 -21.64
N TRP A 106 -3.50 1.43 -21.34
CA TRP A 106 -3.11 0.17 -20.75
C TRP A 106 -2.94 0.34 -19.23
N LEU A 107 -3.19 -0.73 -18.48
CA LEU A 107 -3.16 -0.78 -17.04
C LEU A 107 -2.30 -1.97 -16.61
N HIS A 108 -1.32 -1.72 -15.75
CA HIS A 108 -0.75 -2.78 -14.92
C HIS A 108 -1.60 -2.87 -13.65
N LEU A 109 -2.33 -3.97 -13.52
CA LEU A 109 -3.19 -4.20 -12.37
C LEU A 109 -2.40 -4.90 -11.26
N ARG A 110 -2.63 -4.47 -10.02
CA ARG A 110 -2.01 -5.07 -8.82
C ARG A 110 -2.28 -6.58 -8.79
N GLY A 111 -1.22 -7.38 -8.59
CA GLY A 111 -1.29 -8.85 -8.58
C GLY A 111 -1.29 -9.51 -9.97
N VAL A 112 -1.11 -8.75 -11.05
CA VAL A 112 -1.07 -9.29 -12.42
C VAL A 112 0.35 -9.35 -12.94
N ILE A 113 0.79 -10.57 -13.24
CA ILE A 113 2.13 -10.82 -13.77
C ILE A 113 2.05 -10.71 -15.27
N CYS A 114 2.69 -9.66 -15.77
CA CYS A 114 2.86 -9.47 -17.18
C CYS A 114 4.08 -10.28 -17.61
N ASP A 115 3.99 -11.02 -18.72
CA ASP A 115 5.13 -11.80 -19.23
C ASP A 115 6.22 -10.85 -19.76
N CYS A 116 7.08 -10.35 -18.87
CA CYS A 116 8.28 -9.60 -19.20
C CYS A 116 9.43 -10.58 -19.48
N PRO A 117 10.33 -10.33 -20.45
CA PRO A 117 11.59 -11.07 -20.55
C PRO A 117 12.40 -10.91 -19.25
N PRO A 118 13.08 -11.97 -18.78
CA PRO A 118 13.66 -11.99 -17.45
C PRO A 118 14.90 -11.08 -17.37
N GLY A 119 14.81 -10.02 -16.58
CA GLY A 119 15.92 -9.14 -16.27
C GLY A 119 15.46 -7.93 -15.46
N GLU A 120 15.85 -7.90 -14.19
CA GLU A 120 15.58 -6.89 -13.15
C GLU A 120 14.22 -7.02 -12.44
N HIS A 121 14.32 -7.19 -11.11
CA HIS A 121 13.24 -7.39 -10.13
C HIS A 121 12.66 -8.81 -9.97
N GLU A 122 13.41 -9.67 -9.26
CA GLU A 122 12.77 -10.68 -8.41
C GLU A 122 12.10 -9.96 -7.22
N VAL A 123 10.82 -9.64 -7.35
CA VAL A 123 9.95 -9.20 -6.25
C VAL A 123 8.78 -10.18 -6.19
N PRO A 124 8.47 -10.81 -5.04
CA PRO A 124 7.35 -11.75 -4.93
C PRO A 124 6.01 -11.08 -5.28
N GLU A 125 5.21 -11.80 -6.07
CA GLU A 125 4.01 -11.33 -6.79
C GLU A 125 2.79 -11.03 -5.88
N ASP A 126 2.93 -11.19 -4.56
CA ASP A 126 1.90 -11.14 -3.51
C ASP A 126 2.28 -10.26 -2.30
N ALA A 127 3.35 -9.49 -2.41
CA ALA A 127 3.83 -8.65 -1.30
C ALA A 127 2.80 -7.56 -0.92
N PHE A 128 2.31 -7.61 0.32
CA PHE A 128 1.50 -6.54 0.90
C PHE A 128 2.35 -5.28 1.14
N ASN A 129 1.75 -4.10 1.02
CA ASN A 129 2.46 -2.82 1.16
C ASN A 129 2.25 -2.26 2.56
N VAL A 130 3.34 -1.91 3.23
CA VAL A 130 3.31 -1.14 4.47
C VAL A 130 4.02 0.19 4.20
N ASN A 131 3.29 1.30 4.38
CA ASN A 131 3.76 2.66 4.11
C ASN A 131 3.90 3.50 5.40
N ARG A 132 3.59 2.92 6.56
CA ARG A 132 3.75 3.50 7.88
C ARG A 132 4.08 2.41 8.88
N LEU A 133 4.78 2.77 9.93
CA LEU A 133 5.13 1.80 10.97
C LEU A 133 3.89 1.40 11.76
N LEU A 134 3.65 0.10 11.94
CA LEU A 134 2.50 -0.41 12.69
C LEU A 134 2.93 -0.89 14.08
N GLU A 135 2.26 -0.42 15.12
CA GLU A 135 2.52 -0.81 16.50
C GLU A 135 1.29 -0.66 17.39
N LEU A 136 1.38 -1.18 18.62
CA LEU A 136 0.31 -1.03 19.61
C LEU A 136 0.32 0.39 20.18
N THR A 137 -0.66 1.18 19.79
CA THR A 137 -0.88 2.56 20.25
C THR A 137 -2.23 2.70 20.96
N SER A 138 -2.52 3.87 21.53
CA SER A 138 -3.81 4.20 22.13
C SER A 138 -4.28 5.60 21.66
N PRO A 139 -5.11 5.73 20.61
CA PRO A 139 -5.96 4.68 20.05
C PRO A 139 -5.18 3.66 19.22
N MET A 140 -5.70 2.42 19.15
CA MET A 140 -5.07 1.35 18.38
C MET A 140 -5.07 1.70 16.89
N MET A 141 -3.96 1.44 16.22
CA MET A 141 -3.85 1.60 14.77
C MET A 141 -4.85 0.68 14.08
N SER A 142 -5.43 1.15 12.97
CA SER A 142 -6.30 0.33 12.14
C SER A 142 -6.14 0.68 10.66
N GLY A 143 -6.47 -0.28 9.79
CA GLY A 143 -6.36 -0.12 8.35
C GLY A 143 -6.17 -1.44 7.60
N ASP A 144 -6.17 -1.34 6.27
CA ASP A 144 -5.93 -2.48 5.39
C ASP A 144 -4.48 -3.00 5.53
N ASP A 145 -3.52 -2.11 5.79
CA ASP A 145 -2.11 -2.43 6.09
C ASP A 145 -1.95 -3.31 7.35
N VAL A 146 -2.75 -3.02 8.38
CA VAL A 146 -2.82 -3.84 9.59
C VAL A 146 -3.43 -5.21 9.30
N ARG A 147 -4.50 -5.26 8.50
CA ARG A 147 -5.16 -6.51 8.12
C ARG A 147 -4.22 -7.42 7.33
N ASP A 148 -3.50 -6.85 6.34
CA ASP A 148 -2.55 -7.59 5.53
C ASP A 148 -1.43 -8.22 6.39
N VAL A 149 -0.88 -7.47 7.35
CA VAL A 149 0.09 -8.02 8.33
C VAL A 149 -0.50 -9.16 9.14
N GLN A 150 -1.74 -9.02 9.61
CA GLN A 150 -2.40 -10.06 10.40
C GLN A 150 -2.61 -11.34 9.57
N GLU A 151 -3.00 -11.22 8.30
CA GLU A 151 -3.13 -12.34 7.37
C GLU A 151 -1.80 -13.07 7.17
N GLU A 152 -0.70 -12.34 6.94
CA GLU A 152 0.63 -12.92 6.76
C GLU A 152 1.18 -13.60 8.01
N LEU A 153 0.91 -13.04 9.19
CA LEU A 153 1.24 -13.67 10.47
C LEU A 153 0.47 -14.98 10.65
N MET A 154 -0.84 -14.98 10.40
CA MET A 154 -1.67 -16.18 10.48
C MET A 154 -1.25 -17.26 9.48
N ALA A 155 -0.89 -16.88 8.25
CA ALA A 155 -0.38 -17.79 7.23
C ALA A 155 0.87 -18.55 7.72
N ARG A 156 1.72 -17.87 8.48
CA ARG A 156 2.94 -18.42 9.12
C ARG A 156 2.68 -19.02 10.52
N LYS A 157 1.41 -19.21 10.90
CA LYS A 157 0.95 -19.83 12.15
C LYS A 157 1.22 -19.03 13.42
N TYR A 158 1.40 -17.72 13.32
CA TYR A 158 1.38 -16.82 14.46
C TYR A 158 -0.07 -16.41 14.75
N SER A 159 -0.55 -16.67 15.97
CA SER A 159 -1.91 -16.31 16.38
C SER A 159 -2.00 -14.82 16.65
N VAL A 160 -2.90 -14.13 15.96
CA VAL A 160 -3.20 -12.68 16.15
C VAL A 160 -4.43 -12.44 17.04
N GLY A 161 -4.89 -13.48 17.75
CA GLY A 161 -6.07 -13.44 18.61
C GLY A 161 -7.31 -14.04 17.95
N SER A 162 -8.41 -14.11 18.70
CA SER A 162 -9.66 -14.72 18.24
C SER A 162 -10.40 -13.89 17.19
N ALA A 163 -10.09 -12.59 17.10
CA ALA A 163 -10.67 -11.70 16.10
C ALA A 163 -10.13 -11.94 14.68
N GLY A 164 -8.99 -12.65 14.55
CA GLY A 164 -8.34 -12.88 13.27
C GLY A 164 -7.78 -11.59 12.67
N ALA A 165 -7.78 -11.49 11.34
CA ALA A 165 -7.34 -10.29 10.62
C ALA A 165 -8.47 -9.24 10.57
N ASP A 166 -8.71 -8.58 11.69
CA ASP A 166 -9.75 -7.57 11.86
C ASP A 166 -9.33 -6.16 11.41
N GLY A 167 -8.06 -5.98 11.03
CA GLY A 167 -7.49 -4.70 10.64
C GLY A 167 -7.25 -3.75 11.81
N VAL A 168 -7.18 -4.26 13.05
CA VAL A 168 -6.90 -3.47 14.26
C VAL A 168 -5.63 -3.99 14.95
N TYR A 169 -4.65 -3.13 15.16
CA TYR A 169 -3.37 -3.49 15.74
C TYR A 169 -3.49 -3.54 17.26
N GLY A 170 -4.11 -4.61 17.75
CA GLY A 170 -4.35 -4.86 19.17
C GLY A 170 -3.20 -5.60 19.88
N PRO A 171 -3.33 -5.82 21.20
CA PRO A 171 -2.33 -6.53 22.02
C PRO A 171 -1.94 -7.90 21.47
N ASP A 172 -2.91 -8.66 20.95
CA ASP A 172 -2.66 -9.99 20.37
C ASP A 172 -1.83 -9.90 19.08
N THR A 173 -2.10 -8.92 18.21
CA THR A 173 -1.29 -8.66 17.01
C THR A 173 0.13 -8.23 17.39
N ALA A 174 0.28 -7.35 18.38
CA ALA A 174 1.59 -6.93 18.88
C ALA A 174 2.39 -8.11 19.47
N GLN A 175 1.74 -9.04 20.16
CA GLN A 175 2.36 -10.26 20.66
C GLN A 175 2.79 -11.19 19.52
N ALA A 176 1.95 -11.36 18.49
CA ALA A 176 2.26 -12.14 17.30
C ALA A 176 3.49 -11.59 16.56
N VAL A 177 3.56 -10.27 16.37
CA VAL A 177 4.71 -9.60 15.74
C VAL A 177 5.98 -9.78 16.56
N LYS A 178 5.92 -9.61 17.90
CA LYS A 178 7.08 -9.87 18.78
C LYS A 178 7.57 -11.31 18.66
N GLN A 179 6.66 -12.28 18.58
CA GLN A 179 7.04 -13.69 18.44
C GLN A 179 7.68 -13.95 17.08
N PHE A 180 7.06 -13.47 15.99
CA PHE A 180 7.62 -13.55 14.65
C PHE A 180 9.03 -12.94 14.56
N GLN A 181 9.21 -11.74 15.13
CA GLN A 181 10.51 -11.07 15.16
C GLN A 181 11.57 -11.90 15.87
N ARG A 182 11.26 -12.53 17.02
CA ARG A 182 12.19 -13.44 17.72
C ARG A 182 12.60 -14.61 16.84
N ASP A 183 11.63 -15.25 16.19
CA ASP A 183 11.86 -16.44 15.36
C ASP A 183 12.64 -16.11 14.07
N LYS A 184 12.61 -14.85 13.63
CA LYS A 184 13.40 -14.33 12.50
C LYS A 184 14.72 -13.68 12.89
N GLY A 185 15.09 -13.66 14.18
CA GLY A 185 16.32 -13.02 14.65
C GLY A 185 16.31 -11.49 14.55
N LEU A 186 15.13 -10.88 14.50
CA LEU A 186 14.92 -9.44 14.53
C LEU A 186 14.79 -8.95 15.98
N ARG A 187 14.87 -7.62 16.17
CA ARG A 187 14.53 -7.00 17.45
C ARG A 187 13.05 -7.23 17.74
N ALA A 188 12.74 -7.86 18.87
CA ALA A 188 11.38 -8.22 19.27
C ALA A 188 10.64 -7.08 19.99
N ASP A 189 10.50 -5.94 19.31
CA ASP A 189 9.85 -4.73 19.84
C ASP A 189 8.33 -4.68 19.56
N GLY A 190 7.83 -5.50 18.65
CA GLY A 190 6.42 -5.53 18.26
C GLY A 190 6.04 -4.45 17.26
N VAL A 191 7.02 -3.89 16.55
CA VAL A 191 6.82 -2.87 15.51
C VAL A 191 6.99 -3.47 14.13
N VAL A 192 6.01 -3.26 13.25
CA VAL A 192 6.10 -3.62 11.83
C VAL A 192 6.69 -2.45 11.06
N GLY A 193 8.01 -2.48 10.90
CA GLY A 193 8.77 -1.58 10.04
C GLY A 193 9.48 -2.29 8.90
N PRO A 194 10.35 -1.59 8.15
CA PRO A 194 10.90 -2.10 6.89
C PRO A 194 11.44 -3.53 7.00
N LYS A 195 12.24 -3.81 8.02
CA LYS A 195 12.81 -5.15 8.27
C LYS A 195 11.75 -6.20 8.59
N THR A 196 10.74 -5.86 9.39
CA THR A 196 9.63 -6.76 9.73
C THR A 196 8.75 -7.00 8.49
N THR A 197 8.42 -5.95 7.74
CA THR A 197 7.67 -5.99 6.48
C THR A 197 8.36 -6.87 5.44
N THR A 198 9.64 -6.63 5.16
CA THR A 198 10.44 -7.47 4.25
C THR A 198 10.52 -8.92 4.73
N ALA A 199 10.69 -9.16 6.04
CA ALA A 199 10.72 -10.52 6.58
C ALA A 199 9.37 -11.25 6.46
N LEU A 200 8.26 -10.51 6.48
CA LEU A 200 6.92 -11.01 6.18
C LEU A 200 6.68 -11.17 4.68
N GLY A 201 7.60 -10.75 3.81
CA GLY A 201 7.44 -10.82 2.35
C GLY A 201 6.67 -9.63 1.77
N GLY A 202 6.43 -8.59 2.57
CA GLY A 202 5.80 -7.36 2.12
C GLY A 202 6.81 -6.36 1.53
N LEU A 203 6.28 -5.38 0.82
CA LEU A 203 7.01 -4.22 0.32
C LEU A 203 6.89 -3.07 1.31
N TRP A 204 8.04 -2.49 1.62
CA TRP A 204 8.11 -1.23 2.33
C TRP A 204 8.19 -0.12 1.28
N GLU A 205 7.11 0.62 1.10
CA GLU A 205 7.17 1.89 0.39
C GLU A 205 7.61 2.93 1.42
N ASP A 206 8.79 3.52 1.22
CA ASP A 206 9.20 4.67 2.01
C ASP A 206 8.12 5.74 1.82
N ALA A 207 7.30 5.98 2.84
CA ALA A 207 6.81 7.33 3.06
C ALA A 207 8.09 8.16 3.16
N GLU A 208 8.41 8.95 2.13
CA GLU A 208 9.58 9.83 2.17
C GLU A 208 9.55 10.54 3.51
N ALA A 209 10.53 10.21 4.35
CA ALA A 209 10.63 10.84 5.64
C ALA A 209 10.79 12.33 5.36
N ALA A 210 9.77 13.11 5.67
CA ALA A 210 9.75 14.54 5.33
C ALA A 210 10.95 15.26 5.95
N PHE A 211 11.50 14.69 7.02
CA PHE A 211 12.70 15.16 7.71
C PHE A 211 13.33 14.03 8.55
N ALA A 212 14.54 14.25 9.05
CA ALA A 212 15.23 13.33 9.95
C ALA A 212 15.59 14.00 11.28
N VAL A 213 15.51 13.24 12.38
CA VAL A 213 15.92 13.67 13.73
C VAL A 213 16.93 12.67 14.30
N ALA A 214 18.11 13.18 14.66
CA ALA A 214 19.25 12.37 15.11
C ALA A 214 19.53 12.48 16.63
N ARG A 215 18.70 13.21 17.37
CA ARG A 215 18.88 13.45 18.82
C ARG A 215 17.55 13.77 19.49
N LEU A 216 17.46 13.55 20.80
CA LEU A 216 16.27 13.89 21.58
C LEU A 216 16.10 15.40 21.65
N LEU A 217 15.03 15.95 21.07
CA LEU A 217 14.72 17.38 21.17
C LEU A 217 13.80 17.61 22.37
N LYS A 218 14.18 18.56 23.23
CA LYS A 218 13.41 18.87 24.44
C LYS A 218 13.74 20.28 24.92
N LEU A 219 12.84 20.84 25.72
CA LEU A 219 13.07 22.12 26.36
C LEU A 219 14.25 22.00 27.35
N THR A 220 15.26 22.84 27.15
CA THR A 220 16.49 22.90 27.96
C THR A 220 16.91 24.35 28.18
N SER A 221 17.91 24.56 29.05
CA SER A 221 18.56 25.85 29.25
C SER A 221 20.09 25.64 29.12
N PRO A 222 20.75 26.15 28.06
CA PRO A 222 20.20 26.92 26.94
C PRO A 222 19.24 26.08 26.06
N MET A 223 18.33 26.74 25.35
CA MET A 223 17.37 26.07 24.45
C MET A 223 18.10 25.35 23.31
N MET A 224 17.56 24.21 22.90
CA MET A 224 18.05 23.50 21.72
C MET A 224 17.67 24.29 20.46
N SER A 225 18.56 24.32 19.49
CA SER A 225 18.27 24.87 18.16
C SER A 225 18.90 24.02 17.07
N GLY A 226 18.43 24.18 15.83
CA GLY A 226 18.96 23.52 14.64
C GLY A 226 17.89 23.19 13.61
N ASP A 227 18.34 22.73 12.44
CA ASP A 227 17.47 22.37 11.31
C ASP A 227 16.51 21.22 11.67
N ASP A 228 16.91 20.33 12.59
CA ASP A 228 16.07 19.25 13.11
C ASP A 228 14.90 19.77 13.97
N VAL A 229 15.11 20.86 14.71
CA VAL A 229 14.06 21.55 15.46
C VAL A 229 13.10 22.25 14.51
N GLN A 230 13.63 22.93 13.49
CA GLN A 230 12.82 23.62 12.48
C GLN A 230 11.92 22.64 11.74
N ALA A 231 12.47 21.50 11.29
CA ALA A 231 11.71 20.49 10.57
C ALA A 231 10.57 19.89 11.42
N VAL A 232 10.79 19.69 12.72
CA VAL A 232 9.72 19.28 13.65
C VAL A 232 8.64 20.34 13.78
N GLN A 233 9.03 21.62 13.87
CA GLN A 233 8.06 22.72 13.96
C GLN A 233 7.24 22.83 12.67
N GLU A 234 7.85 22.65 11.50
CA GLU A 234 7.17 22.60 10.20
C GLU A 234 6.19 21.42 10.13
N ALA A 235 6.60 20.23 10.57
CA ALA A 235 5.75 19.05 10.62
C ALA A 235 4.55 19.21 11.57
N LEU A 236 4.77 19.82 12.75
CA LEU A 236 3.70 20.17 13.69
C LEU A 236 2.73 21.19 13.08
N THR A 237 3.26 22.22 12.44
CA THR A 237 2.45 23.27 11.80
C THR A 237 1.62 22.72 10.63
N ALA A 238 2.19 21.81 9.83
CA ALA A 238 1.49 21.14 8.74
C ALA A 238 0.30 20.28 9.21
N GLN A 239 0.29 19.91 10.49
CA GLN A 239 -0.79 19.19 11.16
C GLN A 239 -1.62 20.10 12.09
N ASP A 240 -1.59 21.42 11.87
CA ASP A 240 -2.35 22.44 12.60
C ASP A 240 -2.01 22.59 14.10
N TYR A 241 -0.80 22.18 14.52
CA TYR A 241 -0.29 22.44 15.87
C TYR A 241 0.45 23.78 15.94
N ASP A 242 -0.03 24.67 16.79
CA ASP A 242 0.60 25.99 17.04
C ASP A 242 1.91 25.84 17.82
N VAL A 243 3.03 26.17 17.16
CA VAL A 243 4.39 26.17 17.72
C VAL A 243 4.82 27.53 18.28
N GLY A 244 3.92 28.52 18.29
CA GLY A 244 4.14 29.87 18.81
C GLY A 244 4.23 30.93 17.70
N VAL A 245 4.25 32.20 18.12
CA VAL A 245 4.18 33.37 17.22
C VAL A 245 5.35 33.48 16.23
N ASN A 246 6.47 32.83 16.52
CA ASN A 246 7.66 32.82 15.66
C ASN A 246 7.61 31.73 14.58
N GLY A 247 6.62 30.83 14.63
CA GLY A 247 6.51 29.71 13.69
C GLY A 247 7.69 28.73 13.83
N ALA A 248 8.11 28.15 12.71
CA ALA A 248 9.26 27.26 12.63
C ALA A 248 10.58 28.05 12.60
N ASP A 249 10.99 28.55 13.76
CA ASP A 249 12.19 29.37 13.95
C ASP A 249 13.48 28.56 14.24
N GLY A 250 13.37 27.22 14.30
CA GLY A 250 14.48 26.33 14.60
C GLY A 250 14.93 26.36 16.07
N VAL A 251 14.12 26.90 16.98
CA VAL A 251 14.42 26.99 18.42
C VAL A 251 13.37 26.24 19.24
N TYR A 252 13.83 25.28 20.05
CA TYR A 252 12.95 24.44 20.86
C TYR A 252 12.55 25.18 22.15
N GLY A 253 11.61 26.11 22.02
CA GLY A 253 11.09 26.94 23.09
C GLY A 253 9.91 26.33 23.85
N PRO A 254 9.37 27.04 24.87
CA PRO A 254 8.22 26.60 25.62
C PRO A 254 6.97 26.33 24.77
N ASP A 255 6.76 27.08 23.69
CA ASP A 255 5.59 26.89 22.83
C ASP A 255 5.75 25.66 21.92
N THR A 256 6.94 25.41 21.37
CA THR A 256 7.26 24.14 20.70
C THR A 256 7.09 22.94 21.65
N ALA A 257 7.53 23.05 22.90
CA ALA A 257 7.34 21.99 23.89
C ALA A 257 5.84 21.71 24.17
N LYS A 258 5.00 22.76 24.26
CA LYS A 258 3.54 22.60 24.41
C LYS A 258 2.91 21.98 23.17
N ALA A 259 3.36 22.38 21.97
CA ALA A 259 2.90 21.83 20.70
C ALA A 259 3.20 20.33 20.62
N VAL A 260 4.44 19.93 20.93
CA VAL A 260 4.85 18.52 20.99
C VAL A 260 4.03 17.76 22.02
N GLN A 261 3.82 18.31 23.22
CA GLN A 261 2.96 17.65 24.22
C GLN A 261 1.51 17.50 23.76
N ARG A 262 0.98 18.46 23.00
CA ARG A 262 -0.38 18.39 22.46
C ARG A 262 -0.46 17.32 21.37
N PHE A 263 0.44 17.37 20.41
CA PHE A 263 0.60 16.36 19.38
C PHE A 263 0.72 14.95 19.99
N GLN A 264 1.62 14.77 20.96
CA GLN A 264 1.77 13.49 21.66
C GLN A 264 0.48 13.03 22.34
N ARG A 265 -0.32 13.93 22.95
CA ARG A 265 -1.62 13.55 23.52
C ARG A 265 -2.61 13.11 22.43
N ASP A 266 -2.67 13.85 21.34
CA ASP A 266 -3.61 13.63 20.25
C ASP A 266 -3.27 12.33 19.49
N GLU A 267 -1.98 12.00 19.38
CA GLU A 267 -1.45 10.74 18.81
C GLU A 267 -1.39 9.57 19.81
N GLY A 268 -1.80 9.77 21.07
CA GLY A 268 -1.79 8.68 22.06
C GLY A 268 -0.42 8.28 22.60
N LEU A 269 0.59 9.11 22.40
CA LEU A 269 1.95 8.95 22.90
C LEU A 269 2.09 9.47 24.33
N ARG A 270 3.23 9.16 24.97
CA ARG A 270 3.59 9.79 26.23
C ARG A 270 3.80 11.30 26.01
N ALA A 271 2.92 12.12 26.59
CA ALA A 271 2.94 13.58 26.47
C ALA A 271 4.02 14.26 27.36
N ASP A 272 5.29 13.91 27.16
CA ASP A 272 6.43 14.44 27.92
C ASP A 272 7.10 15.68 27.27
N GLY A 273 6.71 16.04 26.05
CA GLY A 273 7.26 17.18 25.32
C GLY A 273 8.66 16.94 24.79
N ILE A 274 9.06 15.67 24.64
CA ILE A 274 10.34 15.25 24.09
C ILE A 274 10.12 14.63 22.71
N VAL A 275 10.79 15.17 21.69
CA VAL A 275 10.83 14.54 20.37
C VAL A 275 11.90 13.47 20.39
N GLY A 276 11.45 12.24 20.64
CA GLY A 276 12.22 11.02 20.48
C GLY A 276 11.72 10.16 19.32
N PRO A 277 12.18 8.90 19.21
CA PRO A 277 11.90 8.03 18.09
C PRO A 277 10.40 7.92 17.75
N GLU A 278 9.54 7.74 18.76
CA GLU A 278 8.09 7.60 18.60
C GLU A 278 7.45 8.91 18.09
N THR A 279 7.86 10.05 18.64
CA THR A 279 7.33 11.36 18.23
C THR A 279 7.81 11.77 16.84
N THR A 280 9.10 11.59 16.52
CA THR A 280 9.66 11.86 15.19
C THR A 280 8.91 11.07 14.13
N ARG A 281 8.67 9.81 14.42
CA ARG A 281 7.99 8.89 13.53
C ARG A 281 6.51 9.25 13.34
N ALA A 282 5.80 9.57 14.42
CA ALA A 282 4.40 10.00 14.32
C ALA A 282 4.26 11.29 13.50
N LEU A 283 5.28 12.15 13.50
CA LEU A 283 5.34 13.35 12.65
C LEU A 283 5.70 13.05 11.18
N GLY A 284 5.91 11.79 10.80
CA GLY A 284 6.34 11.40 9.45
C GLY A 284 7.83 11.58 9.18
N GLY A 285 8.64 11.74 10.23
CA GLY A 285 10.09 11.87 10.14
C GLY A 285 10.84 10.55 10.38
N GLN A 286 12.09 10.50 9.96
CA GLN A 286 13.00 9.39 10.22
C GLN A 286 13.81 9.66 11.49
N TRP A 287 13.79 8.71 12.42
CA TRP A 287 14.67 8.74 13.57
C TRP A 287 16.02 8.07 13.24
N SER A 288 17.13 8.77 13.47
CA SER A 288 18.49 8.30 13.18
C SER A 288 19.44 8.33 14.39
N GLY A 289 18.93 8.62 15.60
CA GLY A 289 19.69 8.93 16.83
C GLY A 289 19.78 7.86 17.91
#